data_AF-A0A6A9SMP8-F1
#
_entry.id   AF-A0A6A9SMP8-F1
#
_cell.length_a   1.000
_cell.length_b   1.000
_cell.length_c   1.000
_cell.angle_alpha   90.00
_cell.angle_beta   90.00
_cell.angle_gamma   90.00
#
_symmetry.space_group_name_H-M   'P 1'
#
loop_
_entity.id
_entity.type
_entity.pdbx_description
1 polymer ?
#
loop_
_entity_poly.entity_id
_entity_poly.type
_entity_poly.pdbx_seq_one_letter_code
_entity_poly.pdbx_strand_id
1 'polypeptide(L)'
;MGAGIVGIPGLASAKGHGSGQPCFKDFECEDDDSTYVKIEFVEVYEENEDGEEILVDCYFEEETDTGFITIDSYTSKEGECEPISVEWSVADGYLATKVMAYGGRDCVTVKDLLSTGGTFEPGLDGAGGQTAAISNLQFCVEEEECIDILADLQAGDEITGSTFGNVTITSSVAGNTIVAAEEGKDPGFYGAPNGDGSLTNGCMGETIDIGFGDINAKEAKAPQNLDFTFDNPVSEFELRMLDFGDFNPTGASKHLIEITAFNSGGMVVDSETIEYYTDGSVNPTKGYETSALSTVVYENLNVEGDACGAEEGDIGDYTFLLTGDIAKVELRFPSGHDPNIAFDLPCTSQ
;
A
#
# COMPACT_ATOMS: atom_id res chain seq x y z
N MET A 1 23.32 10.23 11.05
CA MET A 1 23.71 10.90 9.80
C MET A 1 22.50 10.77 8.91
N GLY A 2 21.78 11.87 8.69
CA GLY A 2 20.48 11.85 8.04
C GLY A 2 20.61 11.46 6.58
N ALA A 3 19.80 10.49 6.17
CA ALA A 3 19.58 10.18 4.76
C ALA A 3 18.53 11.18 4.26
N GLY A 4 18.99 12.21 3.54
CA GLY A 4 18.10 13.00 2.69
C GLY A 4 17.73 12.16 1.49
N ILE A 5 16.44 12.12 1.16
CA ILE A 5 15.96 11.56 -0.09
C ILE A 5 16.53 12.43 -1.20
N VAL A 6 17.37 11.81 -2.02
CA VAL A 6 17.98 12.41 -3.21
C VAL A 6 16.86 12.61 -4.22
N GLY A 7 16.63 13.88 -4.59
CA GLY A 7 15.58 14.28 -5.52
C GLY A 7 15.60 13.49 -6.82
N ILE A 8 14.40 13.16 -7.30
CA ILE A 8 14.16 12.60 -8.62
C ILE A 8 14.67 13.61 -9.66
N PRO A 9 15.76 13.32 -10.40
CA PRO A 9 16.25 14.22 -11.43
C PRO A 9 15.60 13.85 -12.77
N GLY A 10 14.69 14.71 -13.25
CA GLY A 10 14.14 14.71 -14.61
C GLY A 10 12.82 13.95 -14.71
N LEU A 11 11.67 14.59 -14.97
CA LEU A 11 11.36 15.44 -16.12
C LEU A 11 10.54 16.68 -15.69
N ALA A 12 11.21 17.76 -15.25
CA ALA A 12 10.59 19.08 -15.25
C ALA A 12 10.58 19.62 -16.69
N SER A 13 9.42 19.59 -17.34
CA SER A 13 9.25 20.20 -18.66
C SER A 13 9.04 21.71 -18.51
N ALA A 14 10.13 22.45 -18.29
CA ALA A 14 10.10 23.91 -18.29
C ALA A 14 9.98 24.43 -19.73
N LYS A 15 8.81 24.96 -20.11
CA LYS A 15 8.70 25.74 -21.36
C LYS A 15 7.47 26.67 -21.39
N GLY A 16 7.71 27.97 -21.27
CA GLY A 16 6.71 28.97 -21.70
C GLY A 16 6.87 30.40 -21.19
N HIS A 17 7.97 31.09 -21.52
CA HIS A 17 8.00 32.57 -21.50
C HIS A 17 7.09 33.13 -22.61
N GLY A 18 5.78 33.17 -22.35
CA GLY A 18 4.77 33.81 -23.18
C GLY A 18 3.94 34.75 -22.33
N SER A 19 3.46 35.85 -22.91
CA SER A 19 2.52 36.81 -22.32
C SER A 19 1.11 36.22 -22.09
N GLY A 20 1.06 34.96 -21.66
CA GLY A 20 -0.13 34.16 -21.44
C GLY A 20 -0.66 34.33 -20.02
N GLN A 21 -1.89 33.85 -19.85
CA GLN A 21 -2.61 33.74 -18.60
C GLN A 21 -1.73 33.11 -17.50
N PRO A 22 -1.89 33.49 -16.21
CA PRO A 22 -1.11 32.86 -15.14
C PRO A 22 -1.32 31.35 -15.17
N CYS A 23 -0.23 30.58 -15.26
CA CYS A 23 -0.30 29.14 -15.51
C CYS A 23 -1.01 28.36 -14.39
N PHE A 24 -1.15 28.93 -13.20
CA PHE A 24 -1.97 28.36 -12.13
C PHE A 24 -3.47 28.30 -12.46
N LYS A 25 -3.93 29.02 -13.49
CA LYS A 25 -5.32 28.99 -13.96
C LYS A 25 -5.64 27.82 -14.88
N ASP A 26 -4.61 27.10 -15.34
CA ASP A 26 -4.74 25.98 -16.26
C ASP A 26 -4.60 24.63 -15.51
N PHE A 27 -4.63 24.66 -14.17
CA PHE A 27 -4.65 23.45 -13.37
C PHE A 27 -6.08 22.91 -13.28
N GLU A 28 -6.25 21.73 -13.83
CA GLU A 28 -7.48 20.94 -13.73
C GLU A 28 -7.06 19.52 -13.35
N CYS A 29 -7.89 18.86 -12.55
CA CYS A 29 -7.75 17.43 -12.31
C CYS A 29 -8.35 16.67 -13.50
N GLU A 30 -7.69 15.58 -13.89
CA GLU A 30 -7.97 14.92 -15.17
C GLU A 30 -9.17 13.96 -15.07
N ASP A 31 -9.43 13.46 -13.86
CA ASP A 31 -10.49 12.49 -13.57
C ASP A 31 -11.67 13.15 -12.85
N ASP A 32 -12.89 12.79 -13.25
CA ASP A 32 -14.13 13.37 -12.73
C ASP A 32 -14.35 13.07 -11.23
N ASP A 33 -13.70 12.03 -10.70
CA ASP A 33 -13.78 11.58 -9.31
C ASP A 33 -12.68 12.17 -8.41
N SER A 34 -11.74 12.90 -9.01
CA SER A 34 -10.65 13.56 -8.27
C SER A 34 -11.12 14.85 -7.59
N THR A 35 -10.67 15.05 -6.36
CA THR A 35 -10.90 16.27 -5.59
C THR A 35 -9.76 17.27 -5.79
N TYR A 36 -10.11 18.46 -6.26
CA TYR A 36 -9.20 19.60 -6.32
C TYR A 36 -8.99 20.22 -4.93
N VAL A 37 -7.74 20.32 -4.51
CA VAL A 37 -7.33 20.94 -3.24
C VAL A 37 -6.43 22.14 -3.52
N LYS A 38 -6.69 23.29 -2.89
CA LYS A 38 -5.86 24.50 -3.02
C LYS A 38 -5.37 24.96 -1.67
N ILE A 39 -4.07 25.23 -1.59
CA ILE A 39 -3.40 25.72 -0.39
C ILE A 39 -2.68 27.03 -0.72
N GLU A 40 -2.90 28.08 0.06
CA GLU A 40 -2.24 29.37 -0.09
C GLU A 40 -1.22 29.61 1.02
N PHE A 41 -0.14 30.29 0.70
CA PHE A 41 0.79 30.79 1.71
C PHE A 41 0.27 32.12 2.26
N VAL A 42 0.10 32.19 3.57
CA VAL A 42 -0.46 33.33 4.29
C VAL A 42 0.62 33.99 5.12
N GLU A 43 0.74 35.30 4.97
CA GLU A 43 1.59 36.17 5.80
C GLU A 43 0.69 37.01 6.72
N VAL A 44 0.93 36.91 8.03
CA VAL A 44 0.19 37.65 9.05
C VAL A 44 1.00 38.86 9.47
N TYR A 45 0.41 40.04 9.32
CA TYR A 45 0.99 41.30 9.75
C TYR A 45 0.21 41.88 10.94
N GLU A 46 0.93 42.44 11.91
CA GLU A 46 0.35 43.22 13.00
C GLU A 46 0.86 44.67 12.95
N GLU A 47 0.03 45.62 13.37
CA GLU A 47 0.42 47.02 13.47
C GLU A 47 1.12 47.28 14.81
N ASN A 48 2.35 47.80 14.78
CA ASN A 48 3.09 48.17 15.99
C ASN A 48 2.59 49.49 16.61
N GLU A 49 3.16 49.91 17.75
CA GLU A 49 2.75 51.15 18.45
C GLU A 49 2.91 52.43 17.60
N ASP A 50 3.75 52.39 16.56
CA ASP A 50 4.04 53.50 15.65
C ASP A 50 3.16 53.48 14.38
N GLY A 51 2.30 52.47 14.23
CA GLY A 51 1.43 52.31 13.07
C GLY A 51 2.06 51.60 11.87
N GLU A 52 3.17 50.89 12.08
CA GLU A 52 3.88 50.13 11.05
C GLU A 52 3.50 48.64 11.11
N GLU A 53 3.17 48.07 9.94
CA GLU A 53 2.89 46.65 9.78
C GLU A 53 4.17 45.84 9.91
N ILE A 54 4.22 44.93 10.89
CA ILE A 54 5.30 43.99 11.13
C ILE A 54 4.80 42.57 10.85
N LEU A 55 5.59 41.78 10.12
CA LEU A 55 5.31 40.38 9.87
C LEU A 55 5.48 39.59 11.18
N VAL A 56 4.43 38.90 11.61
CA VAL A 56 4.40 38.17 12.89
C VAL A 56 4.33 36.65 12.71
N ASP A 57 3.74 36.18 11.63
CA ASP A 57 3.58 34.74 11.37
C ASP A 57 3.41 34.45 9.89
N CYS A 58 3.76 33.24 9.49
CA CYS A 58 3.65 32.78 8.12
C CYS A 58 3.35 31.29 8.08
N TYR A 59 2.32 30.88 7.34
CA TYR A 59 1.88 29.49 7.29
C TYR A 59 1.15 29.18 5.98
N PHE A 60 0.90 27.90 5.74
CA PHE A 60 0.06 27.46 4.63
C PHE A 60 -1.36 27.19 5.13
N GLU A 61 -2.36 27.67 4.38
CA GLU A 61 -3.78 27.52 4.70
C GLU A 61 -4.50 26.87 3.52
N GLU A 62 -5.29 25.83 3.78
CA GLU A 62 -6.14 25.23 2.75
C GLU A 62 -7.35 26.13 2.46
N GLU A 63 -7.51 26.60 1.23
CA GLU A 63 -8.65 27.43 0.82
C GLU A 63 -9.90 26.59 0.50
N THR A 64 -9.70 25.35 0.07
CA THR A 64 -10.79 24.43 -0.35
C THR A 64 -11.49 23.73 0.81
N ASP A 65 -10.87 23.73 2.00
CA ASP A 65 -11.44 23.19 3.25
C ASP A 65 -11.92 21.72 3.14
N THR A 66 -11.17 20.91 2.38
CA THR A 66 -11.39 19.47 2.16
C THR A 66 -10.80 18.62 3.28
N GLY A 67 -9.69 19.06 3.88
CA GLY A 67 -8.96 18.29 4.89
C GLY A 67 -8.14 17.12 4.31
N PHE A 68 -7.99 17.05 2.98
CA PHE A 68 -7.27 15.95 2.35
C PHE A 68 -5.76 16.15 2.30
N ILE A 69 -5.26 17.38 2.33
CA ILE A 69 -3.82 17.66 2.32
C ILE A 69 -3.45 18.46 3.56
N THR A 70 -2.41 18.02 4.25
CA THR A 70 -1.78 18.78 5.33
C THR A 70 -0.37 19.19 4.91
N ILE A 71 -0.02 20.47 5.10
CA ILE A 71 1.38 20.92 5.01
C ILE A 71 2.01 20.75 6.39
N ASP A 72 2.85 19.74 6.54
CA ASP A 72 3.50 19.37 7.79
C ASP A 72 4.61 20.35 8.17
N SER A 73 5.38 20.79 7.18
CA SER A 73 6.47 21.75 7.37
C SER A 73 6.85 22.45 6.05
N TYR A 74 7.64 23.52 6.14
CA TYR A 74 8.23 24.17 4.96
C TYR A 74 9.62 24.72 5.26
N THR A 75 10.46 24.82 4.22
CA THR A 75 11.75 25.51 4.30
C THR A 75 11.65 26.83 3.55
N SER A 76 12.12 27.92 4.18
CA SER A 76 12.19 29.24 3.56
C SER A 76 13.60 29.67 3.23
N LYS A 77 13.72 30.72 2.42
CA LYS A 77 14.98 31.47 2.29
C LYS A 77 15.41 32.05 3.64
N GLU A 78 16.72 32.24 3.80
CA GLU A 78 17.32 32.63 5.06
C GLU A 78 16.75 33.96 5.59
N GLY A 79 15.98 33.89 6.68
CA GLY A 79 15.46 35.06 7.39
C GLY A 79 14.21 35.70 6.80
N GLU A 80 13.54 35.06 5.84
CA GLU A 80 12.37 35.60 5.15
C GLU A 80 11.21 34.58 5.12
N CYS A 81 9.96 35.06 5.09
CA CYS A 81 8.78 34.20 4.87
C CYS A 81 8.60 33.90 3.39
N GLU A 82 9.63 33.29 2.81
CA GLU A 82 9.69 32.96 1.40
C GLU A 82 9.89 31.44 1.26
N PRO A 83 8.81 30.63 1.35
CA PRO A 83 8.92 29.18 1.31
C PRO A 83 9.43 28.73 -0.06
N ILE A 84 10.39 27.80 -0.08
CA ILE A 84 10.99 27.25 -1.30
C ILE A 84 10.80 25.73 -1.40
N SER A 85 10.43 25.07 -0.30
CA SER A 85 10.00 23.67 -0.29
C SER A 85 8.97 23.41 0.80
N VAL A 86 8.16 22.37 0.63
CA VAL A 86 7.17 21.91 1.62
C VAL A 86 7.31 20.41 1.88
N GLU A 87 7.01 19.99 3.11
CA GLU A 87 6.67 18.61 3.46
C GLU A 87 5.16 18.54 3.68
N TRP A 88 4.52 17.51 3.14
CA TRP A 88 3.06 17.38 3.14
C TRP A 88 2.63 15.91 3.25
N SER A 89 1.40 15.71 3.69
CA SER A 89 0.75 14.41 3.85
C SER A 89 -0.69 14.45 3.31
N VAL A 90 -1.21 13.29 2.93
CA VAL A 90 -2.59 13.07 2.52
C VAL A 90 -3.37 12.42 3.67
N ALA A 91 -4.67 12.68 3.75
CA ALA A 91 -5.57 11.94 4.64
C ALA A 91 -5.58 10.44 4.31
N ASP A 92 -5.73 9.59 5.33
CA ASP A 92 -5.79 8.13 5.20
C ASP A 92 -6.87 7.68 4.18
N GLY A 93 -6.52 6.73 3.31
CA GLY A 93 -7.40 6.22 2.25
C GLY A 93 -7.51 7.14 1.02
N TYR A 94 -6.58 8.08 0.85
CA TYR A 94 -6.49 8.96 -0.30
C TYR A 94 -5.06 9.11 -0.77
N LEU A 95 -4.90 9.46 -2.05
CA LEU A 95 -3.60 9.69 -2.67
C LEU A 95 -3.61 10.92 -3.57
N ALA A 96 -2.51 11.68 -3.54
CA ALA A 96 -2.35 12.81 -4.43
C ALA A 96 -1.82 12.33 -5.78
N THR A 97 -2.58 12.57 -6.85
CA THR A 97 -2.23 12.16 -8.21
C THR A 97 -1.45 13.26 -8.95
N LYS A 98 -1.57 14.51 -8.49
CA LYS A 98 -0.96 15.68 -9.12
C LYS A 98 -0.70 16.77 -8.10
N VAL A 99 0.42 17.47 -8.24
CA VAL A 99 0.73 18.68 -7.46
C VAL A 99 1.29 19.77 -8.35
N MET A 100 0.92 21.03 -8.08
CA MET A 100 1.51 22.20 -8.71
C MET A 100 1.84 23.25 -7.66
N ALA A 101 3.05 23.80 -7.73
CA ALA A 101 3.42 25.02 -7.02
C ALA A 101 3.42 26.19 -7.99
N TYR A 102 3.00 27.36 -7.51
CA TYR A 102 3.15 28.62 -8.21
C TYR A 102 3.77 29.67 -7.30
N GLY A 103 4.60 30.53 -7.90
CA GLY A 103 5.30 31.60 -7.19
C GLY A 103 5.95 32.60 -8.14
N GLY A 104 5.91 33.87 -7.77
CA GLY A 104 6.40 34.97 -8.60
C GLY A 104 5.64 35.10 -9.93
N ARG A 105 6.10 34.39 -10.97
CA ARG A 105 5.45 34.30 -12.29
C ARG A 105 5.59 32.91 -12.92
N ASP A 106 6.06 31.94 -12.15
CA ASP A 106 6.40 30.60 -12.59
C ASP A 106 5.51 29.57 -11.89
N CYS A 107 5.39 28.41 -12.51
CA CYS A 107 4.73 27.25 -11.90
C CYS A 107 5.44 25.98 -12.31
N VAL A 108 5.43 25.02 -11.39
CA VAL A 108 5.98 23.68 -11.61
C VAL A 108 4.92 22.69 -11.22
N THR A 109 4.60 21.80 -12.14
CA THR A 109 3.60 20.74 -11.97
C THR A 109 4.27 19.39 -12.06
N VAL A 110 3.95 18.52 -11.11
CA VAL A 110 4.24 17.10 -11.14
C VAL A 110 2.90 16.38 -11.30
N LYS A 111 2.86 15.44 -12.24
CA LYS A 111 1.72 14.54 -12.50
C LYS A 111 2.14 13.12 -12.15
N ASP A 112 1.16 12.21 -12.11
CA ASP A 112 1.39 10.78 -11.86
C ASP A 112 2.13 10.55 -10.54
N LEU A 113 1.79 11.34 -9.52
CA LEU A 113 2.53 11.40 -8.25
C LEU A 113 2.25 10.19 -7.35
N LEU A 114 1.04 9.62 -7.42
CA LEU A 114 0.54 8.47 -6.65
C LEU A 114 1.20 8.37 -5.27
N SER A 115 0.89 9.31 -4.38
CA SER A 115 1.63 9.49 -3.13
C SER A 115 0.72 9.87 -1.98
N THR A 116 0.96 9.28 -0.81
CA THR A 116 0.36 9.60 0.49
C THR A 116 1.04 10.78 1.20
N GLY A 117 2.11 11.34 0.61
CA GLY A 117 2.84 12.47 1.17
C GLY A 117 4.30 12.54 0.69
N GLY A 118 4.99 13.64 0.99
CA GLY A 118 6.41 13.75 0.69
C GLY A 118 6.95 15.17 0.77
N THR A 119 8.15 15.35 0.21
CA THR A 119 8.80 16.66 0.10
C THR A 119 8.69 17.19 -1.33
N PHE A 120 8.25 18.42 -1.50
CA PHE A 120 8.17 19.09 -2.80
C PHE A 120 8.99 20.38 -2.83
N GLU A 121 10.06 20.39 -3.63
CA GLU A 121 10.91 21.55 -3.91
C GLU A 121 10.80 21.90 -5.40
N PRO A 122 9.89 22.80 -5.79
CA PRO A 122 9.57 23.03 -7.20
C PRO A 122 10.70 23.70 -7.98
N GLY A 123 11.60 24.44 -7.32
CA GLY A 123 12.66 25.18 -7.99
C GLY A 123 12.13 26.32 -8.88
N LEU A 124 11.12 27.06 -8.40
CA LEU A 124 10.45 28.14 -9.13
C LEU A 124 11.43 29.27 -9.50
N ASP A 125 11.32 29.81 -10.72
CA ASP A 125 12.14 30.94 -11.17
C ASP A 125 11.49 32.31 -10.93
N GLY A 126 12.22 33.19 -10.26
CA GLY A 126 11.88 34.58 -10.00
C GLY A 126 12.50 35.57 -10.99
N ALA A 127 12.11 36.84 -10.88
CA ALA A 127 12.64 37.91 -11.71
C ALA A 127 14.16 38.07 -11.50
N GLY A 128 14.94 37.89 -12.57
CA GLY A 128 16.40 37.99 -12.51
C GLY A 128 17.14 36.69 -12.17
N GLY A 129 16.46 35.53 -12.19
CA GLY A 129 17.09 34.21 -12.02
C GLY A 129 17.34 33.81 -10.56
N GLN A 130 16.63 34.43 -9.62
CA GLN A 130 16.59 34.00 -8.22
C GLN A 130 15.41 33.03 -8.04
N THR A 131 15.51 32.07 -7.12
CA THR A 131 14.38 31.19 -6.80
C THR A 131 13.19 32.02 -6.30
N ALA A 132 11.99 31.80 -6.83
CA ALA A 132 10.76 32.42 -6.33
C ALA A 132 10.21 31.63 -5.13
N ALA A 133 9.56 32.34 -4.20
CA ALA A 133 8.84 31.71 -3.10
C ALA A 133 7.54 31.07 -3.60
N ILE A 134 7.13 29.96 -3.00
CA ILE A 134 5.85 29.31 -3.22
C ILE A 134 4.75 30.21 -2.64
N SER A 135 3.83 30.66 -3.49
CA SER A 135 2.67 31.46 -3.07
C SER A 135 1.41 30.60 -2.93
N ASN A 136 1.29 29.55 -3.76
CA ASN A 136 0.20 28.59 -3.62
C ASN A 136 0.61 27.20 -4.12
N LEU A 137 -0.07 26.21 -3.58
CA LEU A 137 -0.04 24.82 -4.01
C LEU A 137 -1.44 24.40 -4.46
N GLN A 138 -1.50 23.50 -5.42
CA GLN A 138 -2.73 22.89 -5.89
C GLN A 138 -2.50 21.39 -6.06
N PHE A 139 -3.44 20.58 -5.58
CA PHE A 139 -3.39 19.13 -5.65
C PHE A 139 -4.63 18.58 -6.33
N CYS A 140 -4.46 17.42 -6.95
CA CYS A 140 -5.56 16.51 -7.24
C CYS A 140 -5.42 15.33 -6.30
N VAL A 141 -6.47 15.04 -5.56
CA VAL A 141 -6.53 13.97 -4.58
C VAL A 141 -7.67 13.04 -4.95
N GLU A 142 -7.38 11.76 -5.01
CA GLU A 142 -8.38 10.73 -5.28
C GLU A 142 -8.47 9.82 -4.06
N GLU A 143 -9.65 9.22 -3.87
CA GLU A 143 -9.77 8.08 -2.96
C GLU A 143 -8.78 7.02 -3.43
N GLU A 144 -8.09 6.41 -2.49
CA GLU A 144 -7.18 5.31 -2.79
C GLU A 144 -8.03 4.13 -3.28
N GLU A 145 -8.24 4.07 -4.60
CA GLU A 145 -8.81 2.90 -5.21
C GLU A 145 -7.80 1.77 -5.07
N CYS A 146 -8.26 0.66 -4.49
CA CYS A 146 -7.54 -0.59 -4.39
C CYS A 146 -6.96 -0.96 -5.76
N ILE A 147 -5.65 -0.72 -5.98
CA ILE A 147 -5.01 -1.12 -7.22
C ILE A 147 -4.85 -2.64 -7.16
N ASP A 148 -5.72 -3.36 -7.85
CA ASP A 148 -5.48 -4.76 -8.18
C ASP A 148 -4.31 -4.82 -9.16
N ILE A 149 -3.11 -4.94 -8.62
CA ILE A 149 -1.87 -5.06 -9.39
C ILE A 149 -1.82 -6.34 -10.24
N LEU A 150 -2.75 -7.26 -10.03
CA LEU A 150 -2.91 -8.52 -10.75
C LEU A 150 -4.07 -8.48 -11.77
N ALA A 151 -4.80 -7.37 -11.91
CA ALA A 151 -6.01 -7.26 -12.73
C ALA A 151 -5.83 -7.65 -14.21
N ASP A 152 -4.63 -7.50 -14.76
CA ASP A 152 -4.32 -7.85 -16.15
C ASP A 152 -4.03 -9.35 -16.35
N LEU A 153 -3.93 -10.13 -15.28
CA LEU A 153 -3.67 -11.56 -15.32
C LEU A 153 -4.95 -12.36 -15.58
N GLN A 154 -4.76 -13.58 -16.06
CA GLN A 154 -5.80 -14.59 -16.17
C GLN A 154 -5.41 -15.83 -15.38
N ALA A 155 -6.41 -16.56 -14.88
CA ALA A 155 -6.18 -17.83 -14.22
C ALA A 155 -5.24 -18.75 -15.02
N GLY A 156 -4.17 -19.21 -14.38
CA GLY A 156 -3.13 -20.05 -14.96
C GLY A 156 -1.92 -19.30 -15.52
N ASP A 157 -1.94 -17.98 -15.58
CA ASP A 157 -0.75 -17.19 -15.92
C ASP A 157 0.35 -17.42 -14.87
N GLU A 158 1.59 -17.59 -15.31
CA GLU A 158 2.75 -17.78 -14.43
C GLU A 158 3.23 -16.43 -13.90
N ILE A 159 3.27 -16.30 -12.57
CA ILE A 159 3.65 -15.05 -11.90
C ILE A 159 5.05 -15.11 -11.26
N THR A 160 5.70 -16.26 -11.31
CA THR A 160 6.95 -16.51 -10.57
C THR A 160 8.09 -15.61 -11.04
N GLY A 161 8.58 -14.77 -10.14
CA GLY A 161 9.68 -13.84 -10.43
C GLY A 161 9.28 -12.69 -11.35
N SER A 162 8.00 -12.56 -11.68
CA SER A 162 7.44 -11.40 -12.38
C SER A 162 7.17 -10.28 -11.38
N THR A 163 7.34 -9.05 -11.85
CA THR A 163 7.08 -7.83 -11.08
C THR A 163 5.73 -7.26 -11.50
N PHE A 164 4.86 -6.99 -10.52
CA PHE A 164 3.55 -6.39 -10.67
C PHE A 164 3.51 -5.13 -9.81
N GLY A 165 3.29 -3.97 -10.44
CA GLY A 165 3.50 -2.69 -9.76
C GLY A 165 4.94 -2.59 -9.22
N ASN A 166 5.07 -2.50 -7.89
CA ASN A 166 6.34 -2.42 -7.16
C ASN A 166 6.78 -3.76 -6.54
N VAL A 167 6.02 -4.86 -6.67
CA VAL A 167 6.29 -6.12 -5.97
C VAL A 167 6.64 -7.26 -6.94
N THR A 168 7.65 -8.03 -6.58
CA THR A 168 8.02 -9.29 -7.24
C THR A 168 7.72 -10.46 -6.31
N ILE A 169 7.00 -11.46 -6.82
CA ILE A 169 6.55 -12.63 -6.05
C ILE A 169 7.35 -13.86 -6.46
N THR A 170 7.95 -14.57 -5.50
CA THR A 170 8.72 -15.80 -5.74
C THR A 170 8.42 -16.88 -4.72
N SER A 171 8.63 -18.14 -5.11
CA SER A 171 8.61 -19.24 -4.15
C SER A 171 9.98 -19.33 -3.47
N SER A 172 9.99 -19.56 -2.17
CA SER A 172 11.23 -19.85 -1.43
C SER A 172 11.86 -21.20 -1.84
N VAL A 173 11.10 -22.05 -2.55
CA VAL A 173 11.57 -23.34 -3.07
C VAL A 173 11.92 -23.18 -4.55
N ALA A 174 13.22 -23.28 -4.85
CA ALA A 174 13.71 -23.10 -6.22
C ALA A 174 13.07 -24.09 -7.21
N GLY A 175 12.50 -23.55 -8.28
CA GLY A 175 11.87 -24.32 -9.36
C GLY A 175 10.38 -24.58 -9.17
N ASN A 176 9.79 -24.14 -8.05
CA ASN A 176 8.34 -24.07 -7.92
C ASN A 176 7.78 -22.91 -8.77
N THR A 177 6.56 -23.11 -9.24
CA THR A 177 5.78 -22.18 -10.05
C THR A 177 4.58 -21.70 -9.25
N ILE A 178 4.48 -20.39 -9.13
CA ILE A 178 3.33 -19.63 -8.67
C ILE A 178 2.53 -19.20 -9.89
N VAL A 179 1.22 -19.39 -9.83
CA VAL A 179 0.28 -19.07 -10.92
C VAL A 179 -0.92 -18.27 -10.40
N ALA A 180 -1.47 -17.44 -11.26
CA ALA A 180 -2.70 -16.72 -11.02
C ALA A 180 -3.90 -17.68 -10.88
N ALA A 181 -4.84 -17.32 -10.02
CA ALA A 181 -6.03 -18.07 -9.67
C ALA A 181 -7.26 -17.16 -9.79
N GLU A 182 -8.38 -17.75 -10.17
CA GLU A 182 -9.67 -17.05 -10.24
C GLU A 182 -10.77 -18.00 -9.77
N GLU A 183 -11.81 -17.46 -9.16
CA GLU A 183 -12.97 -18.23 -8.74
C GLU A 183 -13.60 -18.99 -9.92
N GLY A 184 -13.90 -20.27 -9.69
CA GLY A 184 -14.57 -21.14 -10.65
C GLY A 184 -13.72 -21.53 -11.85
N LYS A 185 -12.41 -21.19 -11.89
CA LYS A 185 -11.50 -21.53 -12.98
C LYS A 185 -10.32 -22.37 -12.52
N ASP A 186 -9.76 -23.13 -13.47
CA ASP A 186 -8.47 -23.79 -13.28
C ASP A 186 -7.33 -22.77 -13.46
N PRO A 187 -6.22 -22.88 -12.71
CA PRO A 187 -5.92 -23.94 -11.75
C PRO A 187 -6.65 -23.77 -10.41
N GLY A 188 -7.13 -24.88 -9.87
CA GLY A 188 -7.72 -24.91 -8.53
C GLY A 188 -6.68 -25.10 -7.44
N PHE A 189 -6.69 -24.21 -6.45
CA PHE A 189 -5.90 -24.30 -5.23
C PHE A 189 -6.68 -24.94 -4.08
N TYR A 190 -7.95 -24.59 -3.98
CA TYR A 190 -8.85 -25.11 -2.98
C TYR A 190 -10.29 -25.17 -3.50
N GLY A 191 -11.22 -25.63 -2.66
CA GLY A 191 -12.63 -25.72 -3.02
C GLY A 191 -13.54 -25.30 -1.88
N ALA A 192 -14.22 -24.18 -2.04
CA ALA A 192 -15.11 -23.59 -1.02
C ALA A 192 -16.47 -23.19 -1.65
N PRO A 193 -17.58 -23.22 -0.91
CA PRO A 193 -17.70 -23.68 0.46
C PRO A 193 -17.59 -25.21 0.58
N ASN A 194 -17.23 -25.67 1.77
CA ASN A 194 -17.14 -27.07 2.13
C ASN A 194 -18.51 -27.77 1.97
N GLY A 195 -18.52 -28.84 1.17
CA GLY A 195 -19.70 -29.66 0.92
C GLY A 195 -20.40 -29.40 -0.42
N ASP A 196 -21.74 -29.44 -0.41
CA ASP A 196 -22.53 -29.27 -1.62
C ASP A 196 -22.45 -27.81 -2.11
N GLY A 197 -22.02 -27.61 -3.36
CA GLY A 197 -21.90 -26.27 -3.96
C GLY A 197 -20.48 -25.70 -3.96
N SER A 198 -19.48 -26.47 -3.52
CA SER A 198 -18.06 -26.12 -3.61
C SER A 198 -17.66 -25.67 -5.02
N LEU A 199 -17.08 -24.48 -5.11
CA LEU A 199 -16.44 -23.91 -6.29
C LEU A 199 -14.93 -23.95 -6.11
N THR A 200 -14.23 -24.16 -7.22
CA THR A 200 -12.78 -23.99 -7.26
C THR A 200 -12.41 -22.56 -6.90
N ASN A 201 -11.48 -22.36 -5.96
CA ASN A 201 -11.05 -21.03 -5.48
C ASN A 201 -12.24 -20.15 -5.04
N GLY A 202 -13.25 -20.74 -4.40
CA GLY A 202 -14.45 -20.02 -3.95
C GLY A 202 -14.14 -18.86 -3.00
N CYS A 203 -14.91 -17.78 -3.10
CA CYS A 203 -14.81 -16.57 -2.27
C CYS A 203 -13.51 -15.77 -2.41
N MET A 204 -12.68 -16.10 -3.39
CA MET A 204 -11.55 -15.27 -3.82
C MET A 204 -12.03 -13.95 -4.44
N GLY A 205 -13.07 -14.00 -5.28
CA GLY A 205 -13.59 -12.86 -6.05
C GLY A 205 -14.39 -11.81 -5.26
N GLU A 206 -14.34 -11.83 -3.92
CA GLU A 206 -15.10 -10.88 -3.10
C GLU A 206 -14.42 -9.51 -2.97
N THR A 207 -13.08 -9.47 -2.97
CA THR A 207 -12.26 -8.25 -2.84
C THR A 207 -11.53 -7.88 -4.12
N ILE A 208 -10.94 -8.86 -4.82
CA ILE A 208 -10.29 -8.69 -6.13
C ILE A 208 -10.55 -9.91 -7.00
N ASP A 209 -10.49 -9.76 -8.34
CA ASP A 209 -10.86 -10.85 -9.25
C ASP A 209 -9.78 -11.95 -9.35
N ILE A 210 -8.51 -11.61 -9.09
CA ILE A 210 -7.37 -12.50 -9.32
C ILE A 210 -6.53 -12.68 -8.05
N GLY A 211 -6.44 -13.93 -7.57
CA GLY A 211 -5.48 -14.37 -6.55
C GLY A 211 -4.34 -15.18 -7.16
N PHE A 212 -3.60 -15.92 -6.32
CA PHE A 212 -2.49 -16.76 -6.75
C PHE A 212 -2.12 -17.84 -5.73
N GLY A 213 -1.31 -18.81 -6.16
CA GLY A 213 -0.70 -19.79 -5.27
C GLY A 213 0.43 -20.58 -5.92
N ASP A 214 1.24 -21.27 -5.11
CA ASP A 214 2.32 -22.15 -5.54
C ASP A 214 1.74 -23.53 -5.92
N ILE A 215 1.48 -23.74 -7.22
CA ILE A 215 0.81 -24.95 -7.70
C ILE A 215 1.65 -26.20 -7.47
N ASN A 216 2.98 -26.08 -7.52
CA ASN A 216 3.87 -27.19 -7.25
C ASN A 216 3.86 -27.61 -5.78
N ALA A 217 3.88 -26.63 -4.86
CA ALA A 217 3.75 -26.90 -3.43
C ALA A 217 2.41 -27.56 -3.11
N LYS A 218 1.31 -27.05 -3.66
CA LYS A 218 -0.01 -27.67 -3.54
C LYS A 218 0.00 -29.14 -4.00
N GLU A 219 0.45 -29.41 -5.22
CA GLU A 219 0.46 -30.78 -5.78
C GLU A 219 1.34 -31.73 -4.97
N ALA A 220 2.44 -31.22 -4.40
CA ALA A 220 3.34 -31.96 -3.54
C ALA A 220 2.82 -32.12 -2.09
N LYS A 221 1.70 -31.48 -1.73
CA LYS A 221 1.22 -31.33 -0.35
C LYS A 221 2.28 -30.74 0.58
N ALA A 222 3.03 -29.78 0.05
CA ALA A 222 4.08 -29.04 0.73
C ALA A 222 3.58 -27.64 1.14
N PRO A 223 4.24 -26.97 2.10
CA PRO A 223 3.88 -25.59 2.45
C PRO A 223 4.12 -24.63 1.27
N GLN A 224 3.18 -23.72 1.04
CA GLN A 224 3.30 -22.66 0.03
C GLN A 224 4.10 -21.47 0.59
N ASN A 225 5.43 -21.64 0.73
CA ASN A 225 6.30 -20.61 1.30
C ASN A 225 6.70 -19.56 0.25
N LEU A 226 6.33 -18.30 0.47
CA LEU A 226 6.45 -17.21 -0.50
C LEU A 226 7.39 -16.10 -0.04
N ASP A 227 8.04 -15.45 -1.01
CA ASP A 227 8.88 -14.28 -0.85
C ASP A 227 8.36 -13.15 -1.73
N PHE A 228 8.18 -11.98 -1.13
CA PHE A 228 7.81 -10.74 -1.80
C PHE A 228 8.99 -9.77 -1.70
N THR A 229 9.41 -9.18 -2.81
CA THR A 229 10.48 -8.17 -2.82
C THR A 229 10.02 -6.93 -3.56
N PHE A 230 10.35 -5.75 -3.02
CA PHE A 230 9.92 -4.49 -3.58
C PHE A 230 11.07 -3.76 -4.27
N ASP A 231 10.81 -3.16 -5.44
CA ASP A 231 11.80 -2.35 -6.16
C ASP A 231 12.15 -1.08 -5.37
N ASN A 232 11.14 -0.48 -4.74
CA ASN A 232 11.26 0.58 -3.74
C ASN A 232 10.60 0.14 -2.43
N PRO A 233 11.17 0.47 -1.25
CA PRO A 233 10.51 0.12 0.01
C PRO A 233 9.11 0.74 0.13
N VAL A 234 8.17 -0.01 0.70
CA VAL A 234 6.78 0.41 0.98
C VAL A 234 6.57 0.61 2.48
N SER A 235 5.61 1.46 2.86
CA SER A 235 5.25 1.69 4.27
C SER A 235 4.35 0.62 4.87
N GLU A 236 3.63 -0.10 4.02
CA GLU A 236 2.59 -1.06 4.39
C GLU A 236 2.56 -2.22 3.39
N PHE A 237 2.18 -3.41 3.86
CA PHE A 237 1.94 -4.58 3.01
C PHE A 237 0.80 -5.41 3.56
N GLU A 238 -0.19 -5.68 2.72
CA GLU A 238 -1.31 -6.57 3.01
C GLU A 238 -1.24 -7.85 2.18
N LEU A 239 -1.62 -8.97 2.80
CA LEU A 239 -1.75 -10.27 2.14
C LEU A 239 -2.92 -11.02 2.74
N ARG A 240 -3.92 -11.34 1.94
CA ARG A 240 -5.04 -12.21 2.34
C ARG A 240 -4.69 -13.66 2.05
N MET A 241 -5.00 -14.54 2.99
CA MET A 241 -4.88 -15.98 2.88
C MET A 241 -6.26 -16.61 2.98
N LEU A 242 -6.55 -17.53 2.06
CA LEU A 242 -7.84 -18.19 1.94
C LEU A 242 -7.71 -19.71 2.10
N ASP A 243 -8.73 -20.30 2.73
CA ASP A 243 -8.96 -21.75 2.89
C ASP A 243 -7.92 -22.50 3.74
N PHE A 244 -7.34 -21.83 4.75
CA PHE A 244 -6.36 -22.49 5.62
C PHE A 244 -7.03 -23.18 6.82
N GLY A 245 -6.63 -24.42 7.08
CA GLY A 245 -6.66 -25.00 8.43
C GLY A 245 -7.74 -26.04 8.66
N ASP A 246 -8.60 -26.26 7.68
CA ASP A 246 -9.56 -27.36 7.65
C ASP A 246 -8.93 -28.67 7.12
N PHE A 247 -7.73 -28.59 6.54
CA PHE A 247 -6.97 -29.71 6.02
C PHE A 247 -5.52 -29.76 6.57
N ASN A 248 -5.15 -30.92 7.11
CA ASN A 248 -3.87 -31.16 7.77
C ASN A 248 -3.24 -32.46 7.26
N PRO A 249 -2.58 -32.43 6.09
CA PRO A 249 -1.99 -33.63 5.48
C PRO A 249 -0.82 -34.20 6.30
N THR A 250 -0.25 -33.42 7.23
CA THR A 250 0.91 -33.83 8.04
C THR A 250 0.53 -34.53 9.34
N GLY A 251 -0.74 -34.39 9.78
CA GLY A 251 -1.20 -34.84 11.09
C GLY A 251 -0.50 -34.13 12.26
N ALA A 252 -0.01 -32.91 12.03
CA ALA A 252 0.60 -32.10 13.08
C ALA A 252 -0.48 -31.62 14.07
N SER A 253 -0.17 -31.61 15.36
CA SER A 253 -1.06 -31.03 16.38
C SER A 253 -0.82 -29.54 16.61
N LYS A 254 0.26 -28.98 16.04
CA LYS A 254 0.64 -27.57 16.10
C LYS A 254 0.75 -27.04 14.68
N HIS A 255 0.07 -25.94 14.44
CA HIS A 255 0.05 -25.19 13.19
C HIS A 255 0.73 -23.86 13.44
N LEU A 256 1.59 -23.45 12.51
CA LEU A 256 2.36 -22.23 12.64
C LEU A 256 2.47 -21.55 11.29
N ILE A 257 2.07 -20.28 11.25
CA ILE A 257 2.22 -19.38 10.11
C ILE A 257 3.04 -18.19 10.60
N GLU A 258 4.09 -17.85 9.87
CA GLU A 258 4.97 -16.74 10.20
C GLU A 258 5.07 -15.84 8.96
N ILE A 259 4.75 -14.56 9.11
CA ILE A 259 4.99 -13.55 8.10
C ILE A 259 5.95 -12.50 8.69
N THR A 260 6.98 -12.13 7.95
CA THR A 260 8.02 -11.22 8.45
C THR A 260 8.43 -10.22 7.38
N ALA A 261 8.36 -8.93 7.71
CA ALA A 261 8.83 -7.83 6.90
C ALA A 261 10.25 -7.41 7.28
N PHE A 262 11.07 -7.12 6.28
CA PHE A 262 12.45 -6.69 6.40
C PHE A 262 12.70 -5.41 5.62
N ASN A 263 13.54 -4.53 6.15
CA ASN A 263 14.04 -3.37 5.40
C ASN A 263 15.17 -3.72 4.45
N SER A 264 15.63 -2.72 3.69
CA SER A 264 16.76 -2.85 2.73
C SER A 264 18.08 -3.29 3.37
N GLY A 265 18.24 -3.09 4.68
CA GLY A 265 19.36 -3.58 5.47
C GLY A 265 19.25 -5.04 5.94
N GLY A 266 18.12 -5.71 5.65
CA GLY A 266 17.82 -7.07 6.11
C GLY A 266 17.43 -7.15 7.59
N MET A 267 17.06 -6.04 8.22
CA MET A 267 16.55 -6.04 9.59
C MET A 267 15.03 -6.20 9.57
N VAL A 268 14.51 -6.99 10.50
CA VAL A 268 13.06 -7.12 10.71
C VAL A 268 12.49 -5.75 11.11
N VAL A 269 11.48 -5.30 10.39
CA VAL A 269 10.72 -4.08 10.71
C VAL A 269 9.36 -4.40 11.32
N ASP A 270 8.75 -5.50 10.90
CA ASP A 270 7.49 -6.00 11.44
C ASP A 270 7.34 -7.51 11.23
N SER A 271 6.47 -8.15 11.99
CA SER A 271 6.19 -9.59 11.87
C SER A 271 4.92 -9.98 12.59
N GLU A 272 4.24 -10.97 12.05
CA GLU A 272 3.10 -11.59 12.68
C GLU A 272 3.25 -13.12 12.71
N THR A 273 2.66 -13.75 13.72
CA THR A 273 2.69 -15.20 13.89
C THR A 273 1.35 -15.70 14.37
N ILE A 274 0.77 -16.63 13.59
CA ILE A 274 -0.44 -17.36 13.97
C ILE A 274 -0.01 -18.74 14.47
N GLU A 275 -0.40 -19.07 15.70
CA GLU A 275 -0.13 -20.37 16.31
C GLU A 275 -1.41 -20.95 16.92
N TYR A 276 -1.84 -22.08 16.36
CA TYR A 276 -2.99 -22.81 16.88
C TYR A 276 -2.74 -24.33 16.93
N TYR A 277 -3.60 -25.01 17.68
CA TYR A 277 -3.49 -26.42 17.98
C TYR A 277 -4.74 -27.19 17.56
N THR A 278 -4.55 -28.38 17.01
CA THR A 278 -5.61 -29.32 16.65
C THR A 278 -5.34 -30.71 17.26
N ASP A 279 -6.24 -31.65 17.03
CA ASP A 279 -6.05 -33.06 17.43
C ASP A 279 -5.10 -33.85 16.50
N GLY A 280 -4.56 -33.22 15.45
CA GLY A 280 -3.70 -33.85 14.45
C GLY A 280 -4.43 -34.78 13.49
N SER A 281 -5.77 -34.73 13.45
CA SER A 281 -6.53 -35.42 12.40
C SER A 281 -6.32 -34.73 11.04
N VAL A 282 -6.56 -35.47 9.95
CA VAL A 282 -6.36 -34.97 8.58
C VAL A 282 -7.36 -33.86 8.22
N ASN A 283 -8.58 -33.95 8.76
CA ASN A 283 -9.61 -32.93 8.61
C ASN A 283 -10.03 -32.50 10.02
N PRO A 284 -9.24 -31.67 10.69
CA PRO A 284 -9.57 -31.22 12.05
C PRO A 284 -10.89 -30.46 12.02
N THR A 285 -11.74 -30.71 13.02
CA THR A 285 -13.01 -29.98 13.18
C THR A 285 -12.98 -29.01 14.35
N LYS A 286 -11.94 -29.07 15.19
CA LYS A 286 -11.77 -28.17 16.33
C LYS A 286 -10.32 -27.77 16.45
N GLY A 287 -10.10 -26.53 16.86
CA GLY A 287 -8.78 -26.02 17.18
C GLY A 287 -8.84 -25.00 18.30
N TYR A 288 -7.68 -24.56 18.75
CA TYR A 288 -7.59 -23.45 19.68
C TYR A 288 -6.26 -22.74 19.57
N GLU A 289 -6.29 -21.43 19.78
CA GLU A 289 -5.11 -20.60 19.99
C GLU A 289 -4.91 -20.37 21.48
N THR A 290 -3.66 -20.38 21.93
CA THR A 290 -3.34 -19.96 23.30
C THR A 290 -2.38 -18.79 23.27
N SER A 291 -2.87 -17.62 23.64
CA SER A 291 -2.02 -16.48 24.01
C SER A 291 -1.94 -16.36 25.54
N ALA A 292 -1.03 -15.50 26.02
CA ALA A 292 -0.94 -15.21 27.46
C ALA A 292 -2.18 -14.48 28.01
N LEU A 293 -3.04 -13.94 27.13
CA LEU A 293 -4.14 -13.03 27.47
C LEU A 293 -5.52 -13.60 27.11
N SER A 294 -5.59 -14.53 26.16
CA SER A 294 -6.83 -15.10 25.63
C SER A 294 -6.64 -16.52 25.09
N THR A 295 -7.73 -17.27 25.02
CA THR A 295 -7.81 -18.52 24.26
C THR A 295 -8.92 -18.33 23.24
N VAL A 296 -8.57 -18.37 21.96
CA VAL A 296 -9.53 -18.45 20.86
C VAL A 296 -9.82 -19.93 20.62
N VAL A 297 -11.08 -20.29 20.43
CA VAL A 297 -11.48 -21.67 20.17
C VAL A 297 -12.18 -21.70 18.82
N TYR A 298 -11.64 -22.50 17.91
CA TYR A 298 -12.27 -22.84 16.65
C TYR A 298 -13.19 -24.03 16.92
N GLU A 299 -14.50 -23.79 16.93
CA GLU A 299 -15.49 -24.80 17.28
C GLU A 299 -15.85 -25.71 16.10
N ASN A 300 -15.61 -25.24 14.87
CA ASN A 300 -15.82 -25.94 13.62
C ASN A 300 -14.86 -25.46 12.52
N LEU A 301 -13.64 -26.00 12.48
CA LEU A 301 -12.63 -25.66 11.46
C LEU A 301 -13.08 -25.99 10.02
N ASN A 302 -14.11 -26.81 9.83
CA ASN A 302 -14.72 -27.00 8.51
C ASN A 302 -15.51 -25.77 8.01
N VAL A 303 -15.76 -24.80 8.89
CA VAL A 303 -16.37 -23.51 8.60
C VAL A 303 -15.34 -22.40 8.79
N GLU A 304 -14.69 -22.33 9.96
CA GLU A 304 -13.72 -21.27 10.28
C GLU A 304 -12.42 -21.38 9.46
N GLY A 305 -12.14 -22.54 8.86
CA GLY A 305 -11.01 -22.77 7.95
C GLY A 305 -11.39 -22.84 6.47
N ASP A 306 -12.69 -22.70 6.15
CA ASP A 306 -13.21 -22.70 4.77
C ASP A 306 -13.34 -21.27 4.26
N ALA A 307 -12.79 -20.96 3.09
CA ALA A 307 -12.73 -19.59 2.57
C ALA A 307 -14.11 -18.90 2.47
N CYS A 308 -15.17 -19.65 2.21
CA CYS A 308 -16.53 -19.11 2.08
C CYS A 308 -17.36 -19.19 3.37
N GLY A 309 -16.92 -19.99 4.34
CA GLY A 309 -17.56 -20.20 5.63
C GLY A 309 -16.97 -19.34 6.75
N ALA A 310 -15.72 -18.93 6.58
CA ALA A 310 -14.97 -18.09 7.49
C ALA A 310 -15.56 -16.67 7.56
N GLU A 311 -15.53 -16.08 8.76
CA GLU A 311 -15.69 -14.63 8.91
C GLU A 311 -14.32 -13.95 8.72
N GLU A 312 -14.31 -12.65 8.37
CA GLU A 312 -13.07 -11.88 8.28
C GLU A 312 -12.24 -11.98 9.57
N GLY A 313 -11.00 -12.44 9.44
CA GLY A 313 -10.07 -12.69 10.55
C GLY A 313 -10.11 -14.10 11.12
N ASP A 314 -11.02 -14.97 10.65
CA ASP A 314 -10.90 -16.41 10.87
C ASP A 314 -9.76 -16.99 10.04
N ILE A 315 -9.28 -18.20 10.39
CA ILE A 315 -8.09 -18.77 9.76
C ILE A 315 -8.29 -19.13 8.28
N GLY A 316 -9.53 -19.38 7.86
CA GLY A 316 -9.92 -19.60 6.46
C GLY A 316 -10.04 -18.33 5.63
N ASP A 317 -10.07 -17.15 6.27
CA ASP A 317 -10.12 -15.84 5.63
C ASP A 317 -9.36 -14.81 6.49
N TYR A 318 -8.04 -14.80 6.33
CA TYR A 318 -7.15 -14.01 7.18
C TYR A 318 -6.32 -13.02 6.37
N THR A 319 -6.36 -11.74 6.74
CA THR A 319 -5.50 -10.70 6.17
C THR A 319 -4.36 -10.38 7.12
N PHE A 320 -3.14 -10.58 6.65
CA PHE A 320 -1.93 -10.09 7.30
C PHE A 320 -1.72 -8.62 6.93
N LEU A 321 -1.41 -7.78 7.92
CA LEU A 321 -1.07 -6.37 7.73
C LEU A 321 0.28 -6.08 8.40
N LEU A 322 1.27 -5.64 7.61
CA LEU A 322 2.61 -5.31 8.07
C LEU A 322 2.94 -3.85 7.80
N THR A 323 3.62 -3.18 8.72
CA THR A 323 3.97 -1.75 8.60
C THR A 323 5.47 -1.49 8.84
N GLY A 324 6.04 -0.49 8.18
CA GLY A 324 7.44 -0.08 8.38
C GLY A 324 8.16 0.28 7.08
N ASP A 325 9.49 0.37 7.09
CA ASP A 325 10.29 0.54 5.87
C ASP A 325 10.52 -0.83 5.22
N ILE A 326 9.55 -1.34 4.45
CA ILE A 326 9.50 -2.74 3.99
C ILE A 326 10.12 -2.87 2.60
N ALA A 327 11.23 -3.59 2.48
CA ALA A 327 11.86 -3.95 1.20
C ALA A 327 11.68 -5.43 0.82
N LYS A 328 11.37 -6.29 1.80
CA LYS A 328 11.10 -7.72 1.59
C LYS A 328 10.07 -8.22 2.60
N VAL A 329 9.18 -9.11 2.18
CA VAL A 329 8.33 -9.92 3.07
C VAL A 329 8.58 -11.40 2.83
N GLU A 330 8.62 -12.19 3.89
CA GLU A 330 8.70 -13.65 3.85
C GLU A 330 7.49 -14.25 4.55
N LEU A 331 6.73 -15.10 3.84
CA LEU A 331 5.66 -15.93 4.40
C LEU A 331 6.14 -17.37 4.53
N ARG A 332 5.96 -17.96 5.71
CA ARG A 332 6.42 -19.31 6.07
C ARG A 332 5.36 -20.10 6.81
N PHE A 333 5.35 -21.41 6.56
CA PHE A 333 4.55 -22.38 7.28
C PHE A 333 5.45 -23.45 7.92
N PRO A 334 6.07 -23.18 9.09
CA PRO A 334 7.05 -24.09 9.66
C PRO A 334 6.47 -25.43 10.16
N SER A 335 5.17 -25.48 10.46
CA SER A 335 4.49 -26.67 10.98
C SER A 335 2.99 -26.65 10.67
N GLY A 336 2.40 -27.83 10.45
CA GLY A 336 0.95 -27.98 10.29
C GLY A 336 0.38 -27.19 9.12
N HIS A 337 1.06 -27.19 7.98
CA HIS A 337 0.62 -26.46 6.80
C HIS A 337 -0.61 -27.09 6.15
N ASP A 338 -1.47 -26.24 5.62
CA ASP A 338 -2.51 -26.59 4.67
C ASP A 338 -2.01 -26.27 3.24
N PRO A 339 -1.85 -27.26 2.35
CA PRO A 339 -1.46 -26.99 0.96
C PRO A 339 -2.62 -26.50 0.09
N ASN A 340 -3.89 -26.62 0.53
CA ASN A 340 -5.06 -26.22 -0.23
C ASN A 340 -5.42 -24.77 0.11
N ILE A 341 -4.52 -23.85 -0.20
CA ILE A 341 -4.71 -22.43 0.09
C ILE A 341 -4.39 -21.61 -1.14
N ALA A 342 -4.92 -20.40 -1.19
CA ALA A 342 -4.46 -19.37 -2.11
C ALA A 342 -4.31 -18.05 -1.37
N PHE A 343 -3.73 -17.09 -2.07
CA PHE A 343 -3.50 -15.76 -1.57
C PHE A 343 -4.03 -14.73 -2.55
N ASP A 344 -4.38 -13.57 -2.03
CA ASP A 344 -4.60 -12.38 -2.82
C ASP A 344 -3.96 -11.17 -2.12
N LEU A 345 -3.73 -10.09 -2.87
CA LEU A 345 -3.15 -8.85 -2.34
C LEU A 345 -4.28 -7.84 -2.26
N PRO A 346 -5.01 -7.77 -1.13
CA PRO A 346 -6.00 -6.74 -0.96
C PRO A 346 -5.21 -5.42 -0.91
N CYS A 347 -5.37 -4.60 -1.93
CA CYS A 347 -5.00 -3.18 -1.94
C CYS A 347 -3.55 -2.86 -1.52
N THR A 348 -2.65 -2.71 -2.50
CA THR A 348 -1.33 -2.13 -2.20
C THR A 348 -1.41 -0.60 -2.21
N SER A 349 -1.23 0.03 -1.06
CA SER A 349 -0.82 1.43 -1.00
C SER A 349 0.59 1.55 -1.57
N GLN A 350 0.79 2.42 -2.57
CA GLN A 350 2.11 2.67 -3.18
C GLN A 350 2.82 3.82 -2.47
#